data_AF-B1XN50-F1
#
_entry.id   AF-B1XN50-F1
#
_cell.length_a   1.000
_cell.length_b   1.000
_cell.length_c   1.000
_cell.angle_alpha   90.00
_cell.angle_beta   90.00
_cell.angle_gamma   90.00
#
_symmetry.space_group_name_H-M   'P 1'
#
loop_
_entity.id
_entity.type
_entity.pdbx_description
1 polymer ?
#
loop_
_entity_poly.entity_id
_entity_poly.type
_entity_poly.pdbx_seq_one_letter_code
_entity_poly.pdbx_strand_id
1 'polypeptide(L)'
;MPLFSDKATTGKQKKQKFWTKVILIIGAGSFAGTAMVPVIGGIIDSVRQPTTEVARNPQADQEAQLKQQEAGFLAVLEREPDNTNALQGLVQARLALGDLAGARPHLQRLVELYPDEQVLKDLLAQVDEALARTGKTTPAQSPTENPETP
;
A
#
# COMPACT_ATOMS: atom_id res chain seq x y z
N MET A 1 -64.39 -2.59 -4.91
CA MET A 1 -63.69 -2.50 -6.21
C MET A 1 -63.22 -1.04 -6.41
N PRO A 2 -62.14 -0.73 -7.15
CA PRO A 2 -60.76 -1.13 -6.88
C PRO A 2 -59.69 -0.04 -7.28
N LEU A 3 -58.41 -0.37 -7.06
CA LEU A 3 -57.16 0.00 -7.79
C LEU A 3 -56.43 1.37 -7.60
N PHE A 4 -55.30 1.28 -6.87
CA PHE A 4 -53.89 1.60 -7.26
C PHE A 4 -53.41 2.99 -7.73
N SER A 5 -52.30 3.41 -7.06
CA SER A 5 -51.06 4.06 -7.57
C SER A 5 -51.13 5.56 -7.93
N ASP A 6 -50.10 6.41 -7.84
CA ASP A 6 -48.64 6.23 -7.87
C ASP A 6 -47.87 7.55 -7.52
N LYS A 7 -46.63 7.43 -7.01
CA LYS A 7 -45.44 8.35 -7.09
C LYS A 7 -45.50 9.78 -6.47
N ALA A 8 -44.42 10.34 -5.90
CA ALA A 8 -43.02 10.22 -6.27
C ALA A 8 -42.02 10.33 -5.10
N THR A 9 -40.94 9.57 -5.30
CA THR A 9 -39.66 9.48 -4.60
C THR A 9 -38.89 10.80 -4.50
N THR A 10 -38.28 11.11 -3.35
CA THR A 10 -37.03 11.88 -3.28
C THR A 10 -36.31 11.60 -1.96
N GLY A 11 -35.08 11.08 -2.04
CA GLY A 11 -34.18 11.06 -0.88
C GLY A 11 -33.07 10.02 -0.98
N LYS A 12 -31.85 10.50 -1.25
CA LYS A 12 -30.55 9.80 -1.08
C LYS A 12 -30.16 8.79 -2.16
N GLN A 13 -29.74 9.30 -3.32
CA GLN A 13 -28.85 8.58 -4.23
C GLN A 13 -27.77 9.52 -4.79
N LYS A 14 -26.73 9.81 -3.98
CA LYS A 14 -25.56 10.61 -4.42
C LYS A 14 -24.21 9.98 -4.07
N LYS A 15 -24.14 8.66 -3.85
CA LYS A 15 -22.87 7.93 -3.61
C LYS A 15 -22.59 6.78 -4.59
N GLN A 16 -23.55 6.37 -5.41
CA GLN A 16 -23.39 5.25 -6.35
C GLN A 16 -22.80 5.64 -7.72
N LYS A 17 -22.85 6.91 -8.12
CA LYS A 17 -22.41 7.36 -9.46
C LYS A 17 -20.88 7.31 -9.67
N PHE A 18 -20.08 7.18 -8.61
CA PHE A 18 -18.63 7.01 -8.71
C PHE A 18 -18.25 5.56 -9.02
N TRP A 19 -18.87 4.60 -8.34
CA TRP A 19 -18.58 3.18 -8.50
C TRP A 19 -19.07 2.59 -9.84
N THR A 20 -20.15 3.14 -10.42
CA THR A 20 -20.64 2.68 -11.73
C THR A 20 -19.69 3.02 -12.89
N LYS A 21 -18.84 4.06 -12.76
CA LYS A 21 -17.82 4.38 -13.79
C LYS A 21 -16.57 3.49 -13.69
N VAL A 22 -16.26 2.96 -12.50
CA VAL A 22 -15.13 2.04 -12.28
C VAL A 22 -15.41 0.67 -12.93
N ILE A 23 -16.65 0.19 -12.86
CA ILE A 23 -17.03 -1.12 -13.42
C ILE A 23 -17.06 -1.11 -14.96
N LEU A 24 -17.30 0.04 -15.60
CA LEU A 24 -17.42 0.10 -17.06
C LEU A 24 -16.07 0.03 -17.80
N ILE A 25 -14.95 0.38 -17.15
CA ILE A 25 -13.60 0.31 -17.77
C ILE A 25 -13.00 -1.11 -17.66
N ILE A 26 -13.44 -1.92 -16.70
CA ILE A 26 -13.00 -3.32 -16.55
C ILE A 26 -13.65 -4.23 -17.62
N GLY A 27 -14.78 -3.80 -18.20
CA GLY A 27 -15.51 -4.55 -19.24
C GLY A 27 -14.86 -4.62 -20.63
N ALA A 28 -13.81 -3.83 -20.90
CA ALA A 28 -13.06 -3.88 -22.17
C ALA A 28 -11.80 -4.77 -22.10
N GLY A 29 -11.55 -5.41 -20.96
CA GLY A 29 -10.51 -6.43 -20.78
C GLY A 29 -11.10 -7.84 -20.72
N SER A 30 -11.98 -8.20 -21.66
CA SER A 30 -12.39 -9.59 -21.83
C SER A 30 -11.41 -10.33 -22.74
N PHE A 31 -11.07 -11.55 -22.32
CA PHE A 31 -10.84 -12.74 -23.16
C PHE A 31 -9.39 -13.20 -23.47
N ALA A 32 -8.76 -13.84 -22.48
CA ALA A 32 -8.04 -15.11 -22.71
C ALA A 32 -7.83 -15.83 -21.36
N GLY A 33 -8.37 -17.04 -21.22
CA GLY A 33 -8.02 -17.90 -20.08
C GLY A 33 -9.10 -18.84 -19.59
N THR A 34 -9.92 -19.39 -20.48
CA THR A 34 -10.64 -20.63 -20.22
C THR A 34 -9.62 -21.72 -19.86
N ALA A 35 -9.63 -22.22 -18.63
CA ALA A 35 -9.52 -23.65 -18.34
C ALA A 35 -9.81 -23.92 -16.87
N MET A 36 -10.90 -24.64 -16.65
CA MET A 36 -11.29 -25.25 -15.39
C MET A 36 -10.58 -26.62 -15.27
N VAL A 37 -9.83 -26.80 -14.17
CA VAL A 37 -9.59 -28.04 -13.37
C VAL A 37 -8.69 -29.15 -14.01
N PRO A 38 -8.39 -30.28 -13.31
CA PRO A 38 -7.09 -30.66 -12.73
C PRO A 38 -6.43 -31.89 -13.41
N VAL A 39 -5.15 -32.14 -13.11
CA VAL A 39 -4.43 -33.44 -13.18
C VAL A 39 -4.86 -34.42 -14.31
N ILE A 40 -4.23 -34.35 -15.49
CA ILE A 40 -3.93 -35.52 -16.33
C ILE A 40 -2.54 -35.30 -16.95
N GLY A 41 -1.58 -36.15 -16.58
CA GLY A 41 -0.19 -36.06 -17.02
C GLY A 41 -0.02 -36.27 -18.53
N GLY A 42 0.91 -35.53 -19.14
CA GLY A 42 1.51 -35.94 -20.41
C GLY A 42 1.72 -34.89 -21.50
N ILE A 43 1.23 -33.66 -21.38
CA ILE A 43 1.24 -32.72 -22.54
C ILE A 43 1.56 -31.27 -22.15
N ILE A 44 2.66 -31.03 -21.42
CA ILE A 44 3.32 -29.71 -21.44
C ILE A 44 4.84 -29.93 -21.35
N ASP A 45 5.45 -30.40 -22.44
CA ASP A 45 6.92 -30.32 -22.62
C ASP A 45 7.42 -28.85 -22.70
N SER A 46 6.52 -27.85 -22.66
CA SER A 46 6.82 -26.43 -22.46
C SER A 46 7.01 -26.01 -20.98
N VAL A 47 6.91 -26.97 -20.03
CA VAL A 47 7.33 -26.83 -18.61
C VAL A 47 8.82 -27.14 -18.43
N ARG A 48 9.60 -27.18 -19.52
CA ARG A 48 11.07 -27.26 -19.45
C ARG A 48 11.71 -25.89 -19.33
N GLN A 49 11.50 -25.24 -18.20
CA GLN A 49 12.60 -24.47 -17.62
C GLN A 49 12.88 -25.06 -16.24
N PRO A 50 14.12 -25.54 -15.98
CA PRO A 50 14.53 -25.88 -14.64
C PRO A 50 14.59 -24.55 -13.90
N THR A 51 13.50 -24.17 -13.24
CA THR A 51 13.59 -23.03 -12.34
C THR A 51 14.35 -23.57 -11.15
N THR A 52 15.66 -23.42 -11.22
CA THR A 52 16.59 -23.50 -10.12
C THR A 52 15.88 -22.89 -8.92
N GLU A 53 15.52 -23.76 -7.98
CA GLU A 53 15.00 -23.38 -6.68
C GLU A 53 16.18 -22.78 -5.92
N VAL A 54 16.59 -21.58 -6.34
CA VAL A 54 17.35 -20.68 -5.50
C VAL A 54 16.39 -20.41 -4.35
N ALA A 55 16.80 -20.72 -3.12
CA ALA A 55 16.10 -20.34 -1.91
C ALA A 55 15.89 -18.81 -1.93
N ARG A 56 14.82 -18.38 -2.58
CA ARG A 56 14.45 -16.98 -2.76
C ARG A 56 13.84 -16.59 -1.45
N ASN A 57 14.55 -15.78 -0.69
CA ASN A 57 14.02 -15.24 0.55
C ASN A 57 12.85 -14.31 0.18
N PRO A 58 11.58 -14.70 0.39
CA PRO A 58 10.44 -13.95 -0.14
C PRO A 58 10.37 -12.52 0.42
N GLN A 59 10.93 -12.31 1.61
CA GLN A 59 11.09 -10.98 2.23
C GLN A 59 12.02 -10.07 1.43
N ALA A 60 13.16 -10.59 0.96
CA ALA A 60 14.13 -9.76 0.22
C ALA A 60 13.57 -9.32 -1.14
N ASP A 61 12.82 -10.19 -1.81
CA ASP A 61 12.13 -9.84 -3.05
C ASP A 61 11.02 -8.79 -2.82
N GLN A 62 10.34 -8.85 -1.67
CA GLN A 62 9.28 -7.90 -1.32
C GLN A 62 9.84 -6.51 -0.99
N GLU A 63 10.93 -6.42 -0.24
CA GLU A 63 11.63 -5.15 0.01
C GLU A 63 12.15 -4.52 -1.29
N ALA A 64 12.69 -5.33 -2.20
CA ALA A 64 13.15 -4.85 -3.51
C ALA A 64 12.00 -4.26 -4.34
N GLN A 65 10.83 -4.91 -4.33
CA GLN A 65 9.63 -4.40 -5.00
C GLN A 65 9.14 -3.08 -4.39
N LEU A 66 9.15 -2.96 -3.05
CA LEU A 66 8.77 -1.73 -2.37
C LEU A 66 9.71 -0.57 -2.70
N LYS A 67 11.02 -0.82 -2.76
CA LYS A 67 12.01 0.19 -3.18
C LYS A 67 11.83 0.61 -4.65
N GLN A 68 11.48 -0.33 -5.52
CA GLN A 68 11.16 -0.01 -6.91
C GLN A 68 9.88 0.84 -7.02
N GLN A 69 8.85 0.55 -6.23
CA GLN A 69 7.64 1.37 -6.16
C GLN A 69 7.95 2.78 -5.63
N GLU A 70 8.76 2.88 -4.59
CA GLU A 70 9.24 4.15 -4.03
C GLU A 70 9.87 5.03 -5.13
N ALA A 71 10.79 4.46 -5.90
CA ALA A 71 11.43 5.16 -7.02
C ALA A 71 10.43 5.63 -8.09
N GLY A 72 9.43 4.81 -8.39
CA GLY A 72 8.34 5.18 -9.31
C GLY A 72 7.53 6.37 -8.81
N PHE A 73 7.18 6.40 -7.52
CA PHE A 73 6.45 7.53 -6.93
C PHE A 73 7.30 8.80 -6.86
N LEU A 74 8.58 8.69 -6.52
CA LEU A 74 9.51 9.83 -6.54
C LEU A 74 9.59 10.46 -7.94
N ALA A 75 9.70 9.65 -9.00
CA ALA A 75 9.71 10.16 -10.38
C ALA A 75 8.42 10.89 -10.77
N VAL A 76 7.27 10.50 -10.19
CA VAL A 76 6.01 11.24 -10.37
C VAL A 76 6.05 12.56 -9.61
N LEU A 77 6.53 12.57 -8.36
CA LEU A 77 6.60 13.78 -7.52
C LEU A 77 7.59 14.82 -8.06
N GLU A 78 8.64 14.42 -8.78
CA GLU A 78 9.54 15.35 -9.48
C GLU A 78 8.78 16.22 -10.49
N ARG A 79 7.73 15.67 -11.10
CA ARG A 79 6.92 16.35 -12.11
C ARG A 79 5.68 17.00 -11.51
N GLU A 80 5.09 16.34 -10.52
CA GLU A 80 3.84 16.74 -9.88
C GLU A 80 4.00 16.66 -8.35
N PRO A 81 4.62 17.68 -7.72
CA PRO A 81 5.00 17.63 -6.30
C PRO A 81 3.81 17.51 -5.34
N ASP A 82 2.62 17.95 -5.76
CA ASP A 82 1.38 17.87 -4.98
C ASP A 82 0.45 16.73 -5.46
N ASN A 83 0.97 15.75 -6.22
CA ASN A 83 0.16 14.60 -6.63
C ASN A 83 -0.11 13.68 -5.42
N THR A 84 -1.34 13.75 -4.91
CA THR A 84 -1.80 12.99 -3.75
C THR A 84 -1.57 11.48 -3.88
N ASN A 85 -1.76 10.91 -5.08
CA ASN A 85 -1.57 9.48 -5.28
C ASN A 85 -0.10 9.07 -5.11
N ALA A 86 0.81 9.89 -5.63
CA ALA A 86 2.24 9.64 -5.51
C ALA A 86 2.73 9.89 -4.07
N LEU A 87 2.26 10.95 -3.40
CA LEU A 87 2.55 11.20 -1.99
C LEU A 87 2.07 10.03 -1.11
N GLN A 88 0.84 9.57 -1.31
CA GLN A 88 0.26 8.47 -0.53
C GLN A 88 0.99 7.15 -0.80
N GLY A 89 1.26 6.84 -2.07
CA GLY A 89 2.01 5.64 -2.45
C GLY A 89 3.42 5.63 -1.86
N LEU A 90 4.10 6.78 -1.87
CA LEU A 90 5.43 6.94 -1.29
C LEU A 90 5.43 6.74 0.23
N VAL A 91 4.46 7.35 0.94
CA VAL A 91 4.30 7.14 2.39
C VAL A 91 4.07 5.66 2.69
N GLN A 92 3.16 5.00 1.97
CA GLN A 92 2.87 3.58 2.18
C GLN A 92 4.09 2.69 1.95
N ALA A 93 4.84 2.93 0.86
CA ALA A 93 6.05 2.18 0.56
C ALA A 93 7.11 2.34 1.66
N ARG A 94 7.34 3.58 2.13
CA ARG A 94 8.31 3.86 3.19
C ARG A 94 7.91 3.30 4.54
N LEU A 95 6.63 3.39 4.90
CA LEU A 95 6.12 2.75 6.13
C LEU A 95 6.28 1.23 6.09
N ALA A 96 6.03 0.60 4.92
CA ALA A 96 6.24 -0.84 4.74
C ALA A 96 7.72 -1.25 4.80
N LEU A 97 8.62 -0.37 4.35
CA LEU A 97 10.07 -0.54 4.48
C LEU A 97 10.59 -0.21 5.89
N GLY A 98 9.74 0.27 6.80
CA GLY A 98 10.13 0.73 8.14
C GLY A 98 10.84 2.08 8.17
N ASP A 99 10.90 2.80 7.05
CA ASP A 99 11.48 4.13 6.94
C ASP A 99 10.48 5.21 7.40
N LEU A 100 10.27 5.26 8.72
CA LEU A 100 9.40 6.23 9.35
C LEU A 100 9.89 7.67 9.15
N ALA A 101 11.22 7.87 9.17
CA ALA A 101 11.84 9.19 9.05
C ALA A 101 11.64 9.75 7.63
N GLY A 102 11.82 8.92 6.60
CA GLY A 102 11.55 9.31 5.22
C GLY A 102 10.06 9.43 4.90
N ALA A 103 9.17 8.67 5.57
CA ALA A 103 7.72 8.79 5.34
C ALA A 103 7.14 10.10 5.89
N ARG A 104 7.64 10.57 7.04
CA ARG A 104 7.12 11.73 7.78
C ARG A 104 6.88 13.00 6.93
N PRO A 105 7.85 13.52 6.15
CA PRO A 105 7.65 14.77 5.40
C PRO A 105 6.54 14.66 4.34
N HIS A 106 6.41 13.51 3.67
CA HIS A 106 5.38 13.29 2.67
C HIS A 106 4.00 13.13 3.30
N LEU A 107 3.94 12.50 4.48
CA LEU A 107 2.72 12.40 5.27
C LEU A 107 2.27 13.76 5.81
N GLN A 108 3.21 14.60 6.26
CA GLN A 108 2.91 15.98 6.64
C GLN A 108 2.31 16.76 5.47
N ARG A 109 2.87 16.62 4.27
CA ARG A 109 2.32 17.26 3.07
C ARG A 109 0.89 16.80 2.78
N LEU A 110 0.58 15.52 2.96
CA LEU A 110 -0.79 15.01 2.84
C LEU A 110 -1.75 15.64 3.87
N VAL A 111 -1.31 15.84 5.11
CA VAL A 111 -2.11 16.54 6.14
C VAL A 111 -2.38 18.00 5.75
N GLU A 112 -1.40 18.69 5.17
CA GLU A 112 -1.55 20.06 4.68
C GLU A 112 -2.56 20.15 3.53
N LEU A 113 -2.55 19.18 2.62
CA LEU A 113 -3.48 19.11 1.48
C LEU A 113 -4.90 18.70 1.90
N TYR A 114 -5.02 17.87 2.94
CA TYR A 114 -6.29 17.34 3.44
C TYR A 114 -6.43 17.54 4.95
N PRO A 115 -6.56 18.80 5.44
CA PRO A 115 -6.59 19.10 6.86
C PRO A 115 -7.86 18.58 7.56
N ASP A 116 -8.91 18.21 6.83
CA ASP A 116 -10.13 17.65 7.41
C ASP A 116 -10.03 16.12 7.63
N GLU A 117 -9.03 15.46 7.04
CA GLU A 117 -8.83 14.02 7.17
C GLU A 117 -8.11 13.67 8.48
N GLN A 118 -8.90 13.35 9.50
CA GLN A 118 -8.39 13.00 10.83
C GLN A 118 -7.42 11.79 10.79
N VAL A 119 -7.67 10.83 9.89
CA VAL A 119 -6.82 9.64 9.73
C VAL A 119 -5.37 10.00 9.40
N LEU A 120 -5.14 11.03 8.58
CA LEU A 120 -3.78 11.46 8.23
C LEU A 120 -3.07 12.11 9.43
N LYS A 121 -3.80 12.89 10.24
CA LYS A 121 -3.27 13.50 11.47
C LYS A 121 -2.89 12.43 12.49
N ASP A 122 -3.76 11.44 12.69
CA ASP A 122 -3.53 10.35 13.62
C ASP A 122 -2.34 9.48 13.16
N LEU A 123 -2.20 9.25 11.85
CA LEU A 123 -1.05 8.55 11.29
C LEU A 123 0.25 9.34 11.49
N LEU A 124 0.23 10.66 11.28
CA LEU A 124 1.40 11.52 11.49
C LEU A 124 1.82 11.50 12.96
N ALA A 125 0.87 11.59 13.89
CA ALA A 125 1.13 11.49 15.32
C ALA A 125 1.76 10.14 15.71
N GLN A 126 1.29 9.03 15.13
CA GLN A 126 1.87 7.70 15.36
C GLN A 126 3.30 7.59 14.83
N VAL A 127 3.58 8.11 13.62
CA VAL A 127 4.92 8.14 13.04
C VAL A 127 5.87 8.97 13.92
N ASP A 128 5.41 10.14 14.38
CA ASP A 128 6.18 11.02 15.26
C ASP A 128 6.48 10.37 16.61
N GLU A 129 5.50 9.68 17.21
CA GLU A 129 5.69 8.95 18.45
C GLU A 129 6.67 7.78 18.26
N ALA A 130 6.54 7.01 17.18
CA ALA A 130 7.45 5.91 16.88
C ALA A 130 8.88 6.40 16.68
N LEU A 131 9.09 7.52 15.98
CA LEU A 131 10.40 8.18 15.85
C LEU A 131 10.95 8.67 17.19
N ALA A 132 10.11 9.23 18.05
CA ALA A 132 10.52 9.65 19.38
C ALA A 132 10.92 8.46 20.27
N ARG A 133 10.28 7.30 20.09
CA ARG A 133 10.64 6.06 20.80
C ARG A 133 11.96 5.48 20.28
N THR A 134 12.16 5.41 18.96
CA THR A 134 13.42 4.91 18.37
C THR A 134 14.62 5.78 18.72
N GLY A 135 14.45 7.11 18.81
CA GLY A 135 15.49 8.02 19.29
C GLY A 135 15.83 7.89 20.78
N LYS A 136 14.89 7.40 21.61
CA LYS A 136 15.12 7.13 23.04
C LYS A 136 15.75 5.77 23.30
N THR A 137 15.77 4.88 22.31
CA THR A 137 16.38 3.54 22.37
C THR A 137 17.71 3.48 21.63
N THR A 138 18.64 4.38 21.95
CA THR A 138 20.07 4.06 21.87
C THR A 138 20.52 3.61 23.27
N PRO A 139 20.37 2.33 23.67
CA PRO A 139 21.34 1.76 24.57
C PRO A 139 22.63 1.64 23.77
N ALA A 140 23.61 2.48 24.10
CA ALA A 140 24.99 2.06 24.05
C ALA A 140 25.11 0.78 24.89
N GLN A 141 24.94 -0.38 24.26
CA GLN A 141 25.59 -1.61 24.71
C GLN A 141 26.86 -1.67 23.86
N SER A 142 27.98 -1.18 24.38
CA SER A 142 29.03 -1.96 25.06
C SER A 142 30.11 -0.99 25.56
N PRO A 143 31.04 -1.35 26.45
CA PRO A 143 31.09 -2.40 27.49
C PRO A 143 31.30 -1.75 28.88
N THR A 144 31.64 -2.51 29.94
CA THR A 144 31.91 -2.05 31.33
C THR A 144 30.60 -1.94 32.12
N GLU A 145 30.38 -2.62 33.23
CA GLU A 145 31.27 -2.86 34.36
C GLU A 145 30.59 -3.99 35.14
N ASN A 146 31.20 -5.17 35.21
CA ASN A 146 30.79 -6.11 36.26
C ASN A 146 31.68 -5.78 37.44
N PRO A 147 31.17 -5.18 38.53
CA PRO A 147 31.99 -4.91 39.68
C PRO A 147 32.46 -6.25 40.23
N GLU A 148 33.78 -6.38 40.37
CA GLU A 148 34.36 -7.31 41.35
C GLU A 148 33.57 -7.18 42.65
N THR A 149 33.24 -8.31 43.29
CA THR A 149 33.56 -8.64 44.70
C THR A 149 32.55 -9.64 45.29
N PRO A 150 32.86 -10.29 46.42
CA PRO A 150 34.12 -10.34 47.16
C PRO A 150 34.82 -11.71 47.16
#